data_AF-A0AAU1JDS9-F1
#
_entry.id   AF-A0AAU1JDS9-F1
#
_cell.length_a   1.000
_cell.length_b   1.000
_cell.length_c   1.000
_cell.angle_alpha   90.00
_cell.angle_beta   90.00
_cell.angle_gamma   90.00
#
_symmetry.space_group_name_H-M   'P 1'
#
loop_
_entity.id
_entity.type
_entity.pdbx_description
1 polymer ?
#
loop_
_entity_poly.entity_id
_entity_poly.type
_entity_poly.pdbx_seq_one_letter_code
_entity_poly.pdbx_strand_id
1 'polypeptide(L)'
;MSADFKAVLSDLTSMATTFHDQATDYRKLEPQVSPPLVSGGDAGLDDAIKEVAHLILGLHTGFADRLDDHGDKVAYARDSFHRHDVDVHGVFEDLMVGED
;
A
#
# COMPACT_ATOMS: atom_id res chain seq x y z
N MET A 1 23.27 5.46 -15.08
CA MET A 1 22.99 4.01 -14.98
C MET A 1 22.94 3.56 -13.53
N SER A 2 24.06 3.27 -12.83
CA SER A 2 23.96 2.69 -11.46
C SER A 2 23.48 3.65 -10.36
N ALA A 3 23.79 4.95 -10.47
CA ALA A 3 23.31 5.96 -9.53
C ALA A 3 21.80 6.20 -9.68
N ASP A 4 21.32 6.31 -10.92
CA ASP A 4 19.89 6.47 -11.24
C ASP A 4 19.09 5.23 -10.83
N PHE A 5 19.65 4.04 -11.06
CA PHE A 5 19.05 2.77 -10.64
C PHE A 5 18.87 2.71 -9.11
N LYS A 6 19.92 3.04 -8.34
CA LYS A 6 19.84 3.09 -6.87
C LYS A 6 18.83 4.12 -6.38
N ALA A 7 18.73 5.28 -7.03
CA ALA A 7 17.75 6.30 -6.71
C ALA A 7 16.32 5.77 -6.91
N VAL A 8 16.02 5.19 -8.07
CA VAL A 8 14.71 4.61 -8.37
C VAL A 8 14.36 3.47 -7.39
N LEU A 9 15.32 2.61 -7.06
CA LEU A 9 15.10 1.53 -6.09
C LEU A 9 14.79 2.07 -4.68
N SER A 10 15.48 3.14 -4.27
CA SER A 10 15.24 3.84 -3.01
C SER A 10 13.86 4.49 -2.98
N ASP A 11 13.46 5.13 -4.07
CA ASP A 11 12.15 5.79 -4.19
C ASP A 11 11.00 4.76 -4.13
N LEU A 12 11.13 3.64 -4.85
CA LEU A 12 10.15 2.55 -4.81
C LEU A 12 10.07 1.93 -3.41
N THR A 13 11.21 1.74 -2.74
CA THR A 13 11.23 1.27 -1.35
C THR A 13 10.52 2.23 -0.42
N SER A 14 10.83 3.52 -0.51
CA SER A 14 10.22 4.56 0.34
C SER A 14 8.72 4.68 0.09
N MET A 15 8.29 4.57 -1.17
CA MET A 15 6.88 4.63 -1.54
C MET A 15 6.10 3.40 -1.04
N ALA A 16 6.66 2.19 -1.16
CA ALA A 16 6.04 0.98 -0.60
C ALA A 16 5.86 1.11 0.92
N THR A 17 6.91 1.49 1.64
CA THR A 17 6.85 1.74 3.09
C THR A 17 5.80 2.78 3.44
N THR A 18 5.75 3.89 2.69
CA THR A 18 4.76 4.96 2.93
C THR A 18 3.33 4.42 2.79
N PHE A 19 3.04 3.59 1.79
CA PHE A 19 1.70 3.01 1.64
C PHE A 19 1.30 2.14 2.82
N HIS A 20 2.19 1.27 3.30
CA HIS A 20 1.92 0.41 4.47
C HIS A 20 1.78 1.21 5.77
N ASP A 21 2.63 2.22 5.97
CA ASP A 21 2.57 3.11 7.14
C ASP A 21 1.26 3.89 7.14
N GLN A 22 0.87 4.46 6.00
CA GLN A 22 -0.39 5.19 5.88
C GLN A 22 -1.62 4.28 5.96
N ALA A 23 -1.56 3.03 5.48
CA ALA A 23 -2.62 2.05 5.72
C ALA A 23 -2.80 1.79 7.22
N THR A 24 -1.69 1.63 7.94
CA THR A 24 -1.68 1.42 9.40
C THR A 24 -2.20 2.65 10.15
N ASP A 25 -1.75 3.84 9.78
CA ASP A 25 -2.20 5.10 10.39
C ASP A 25 -3.66 5.38 10.09
N TYR A 26 -4.13 5.07 8.88
CA TYR A 26 -5.53 5.20 8.52
C TYR A 26 -6.40 4.29 9.38
N ARG A 27 -6.04 3.00 9.56
CA ARG A 27 -6.77 2.06 10.44
C ARG A 27 -6.90 2.58 11.88
N LYS A 28 -5.91 3.32 12.40
CA LYS A 28 -5.99 3.92 13.75
C LYS A 28 -7.07 5.00 13.89
N LEU A 29 -7.62 5.51 12.78
CA LEU A 29 -8.71 6.48 12.78
C LEU A 29 -10.09 5.83 12.96
N GLU A 30 -10.18 4.49 12.97
CA GLU A 30 -11.43 3.74 13.18
C GLU A 30 -12.31 4.31 14.32
N PRO A 31 -11.78 4.61 15.53
CA PRO A 31 -12.61 5.11 16.63
C PRO A 31 -13.23 6.49 16.36
N GLN A 32 -12.69 7.26 15.41
CA GLN A 32 -13.21 8.58 15.03
C GLN A 32 -14.33 8.49 14.00
N VAL A 33 -14.36 7.41 13.21
CA VAL A 33 -15.35 7.19 12.14
C VAL A 33 -16.43 6.17 12.52
N SER A 34 -16.23 5.44 13.62
CA SER A 34 -17.22 4.52 14.22
C SER A 34 -17.52 4.91 15.67
N PRO A 35 -18.13 6.09 15.91
CA PRO A 35 -18.55 6.45 17.25
C PRO A 35 -19.65 5.52 17.77
N PRO A 36 -19.77 5.35 19.10
CA PRO A 36 -20.87 4.58 19.68
C PRO A 36 -22.22 5.10 19.21
N LEU A 37 -23.06 4.20 18.72
CA LEU A 37 -24.42 4.51 18.33
C LEU A 37 -25.30 4.60 19.58
N VAL A 38 -26.10 5.66 19.64
CA VAL A 38 -27.07 5.90 20.71
C VAL A 38 -28.48 5.84 20.13
N SER A 39 -29.41 5.24 20.88
CA SER A 39 -30.80 5.17 20.46
C SER A 39 -31.44 6.56 20.45
N GLY A 40 -32.10 6.90 19.35
CA GLY A 40 -32.90 8.11 19.20
C GLY A 40 -34.33 7.97 19.70
N GLY A 41 -34.74 6.77 20.12
CA GLY A 41 -36.11 6.46 20.56
C GLY A 41 -37.06 5.98 19.45
N ASP A 42 -36.59 5.88 18.20
CA ASP A 42 -37.31 5.27 17.09
C ASP A 42 -36.50 4.08 16.54
N ALA A 43 -37.08 2.87 16.59
CA ALA A 43 -36.36 1.66 16.23
C ALA A 43 -35.98 1.59 14.75
N GLY A 44 -36.83 2.12 13.85
CA GLY A 44 -36.55 2.09 12.42
C GLY A 44 -35.42 3.06 12.03
N LEU A 45 -35.40 4.23 12.67
CA LEU A 45 -34.33 5.20 12.53
C LEU A 45 -33.01 4.65 13.13
N ASP A 46 -33.07 4.02 14.29
CA ASP A 46 -31.89 3.42 14.94
C ASP A 46 -31.26 2.33 14.05
N ASP A 47 -32.09 1.47 13.45
CA ASP A 47 -31.63 0.45 12.49
C ASP A 47 -30.98 1.09 11.25
N ALA A 48 -31.60 2.12 10.67
CA ALA A 48 -31.05 2.82 9.51
C ALA A 48 -29.70 3.48 9.83
N ILE A 49 -29.57 4.12 11.00
CA ILE A 49 -28.31 4.72 11.48
C ILE A 49 -27.23 3.65 11.62
N LYS A 50 -27.59 2.48 12.16
CA LYS A 50 -26.68 1.34 12.33
C LYS A 50 -26.14 0.83 11.01
N GLU A 51 -26.98 0.68 9.99
CA GLU A 51 -26.55 0.24 8.67
C GLU A 51 -25.61 1.25 8.01
N VAL A 52 -25.88 2.55 8.12
CA VAL A 52 -24.99 3.60 7.62
C VAL A 52 -23.64 3.59 8.35
N ALA A 53 -23.64 3.39 9.66
CA ALA A 53 -22.42 3.29 10.45
C ALA A 53 -21.57 2.08 10.04
N HIS A 54 -22.20 0.92 9.81
CA HIS A 54 -21.52 -0.26 9.27
C HIS A 54 -20.95 -0.01 7.88
N LEU A 55 -21.67 0.69 7.01
CA LEU A 55 -21.17 1.07 5.68
C LEU A 55 -19.93 1.96 5.78
N ILE A 56 -19.96 2.98 6.64
CA ILE A 56 -18.81 3.88 6.86
C ILE A 56 -17.60 3.08 7.34
N LEU A 57 -17.80 2.18 8.31
CA LEU A 57 -16.73 1.31 8.81
C LEU A 57 -16.18 0.40 7.71
N GLY A 58 -17.05 -0.22 6.91
CA GLY A 58 -16.62 -1.07 5.79
C GLY A 58 -15.83 -0.29 4.72
N LEU A 59 -16.24 0.93 4.40
CA LEU A 59 -15.50 1.81 3.49
C LEU A 59 -14.15 2.21 4.06
N HIS A 60 -14.08 2.50 5.36
CA HIS A 60 -12.85 2.83 6.06
C HIS A 60 -11.85 1.67 6.01
N THR A 61 -12.26 0.47 6.39
CA THR A 61 -11.42 -0.74 6.30
C THR A 61 -10.99 -1.00 4.86
N GLY A 62 -11.92 -0.97 3.90
CA GLY A 62 -11.61 -1.24 2.50
C GLY A 62 -10.65 -0.22 1.87
N PHE A 63 -10.64 1.03 2.35
CA PHE A 63 -9.66 2.02 1.91
C PHE A 63 -8.27 1.73 2.47
N ALA A 64 -8.16 1.35 3.75
CA ALA A 64 -6.90 0.91 4.33
C ALA A 64 -6.31 -0.29 3.60
N ASP A 65 -7.14 -1.29 3.28
CA ASP A 65 -6.69 -2.48 2.57
C ASP A 65 -6.19 -2.14 1.16
N ARG A 66 -6.85 -1.20 0.47
CA ARG A 66 -6.34 -0.70 -0.82
C ARG A 66 -5.01 0.03 -0.70
N LEU A 67 -4.75 0.77 0.38
CA LEU A 67 -3.44 1.39 0.59
C LEU A 67 -2.37 0.31 0.76
N ASP A 68 -2.65 -0.73 1.54
CA ASP A 68 -1.76 -1.89 1.73
C ASP A 68 -1.46 -2.60 0.40
N ASP A 69 -2.52 -2.89 -0.38
CA ASP A 69 -2.41 -3.51 -1.70
C ASP A 69 -1.53 -2.70 -2.66
N HIS A 70 -1.55 -1.37 -2.56
CA HIS A 70 -0.66 -0.52 -3.36
C HIS A 70 0.78 -0.62 -2.87
N GLY A 71 1.01 -0.69 -1.55
CA GLY A 71 2.33 -0.98 -0.99
C GLY A 71 2.92 -2.26 -1.55
N ASP A 72 2.15 -3.36 -1.55
CA ASP A 72 2.55 -4.65 -2.11
C ASP A 72 2.89 -4.57 -3.60
N LYS A 73 2.08 -3.86 -4.39
CA LYS A 73 2.33 -3.66 -5.83
C LYS A 73 3.62 -2.87 -6.08
N VAL A 74 3.90 -1.87 -5.26
CA VAL A 74 5.13 -1.07 -5.38
C VAL A 74 6.35 -1.89 -4.94
N ALA A 75 6.24 -2.70 -3.89
CA ALA A 75 7.28 -3.63 -3.47
C ALA A 75 7.56 -4.67 -4.57
N TYR A 76 6.52 -5.20 -5.21
CA TYR A 76 6.67 -6.09 -6.37
C TYR A 76 7.39 -5.40 -7.53
N ALA A 77 7.02 -4.15 -7.85
CA ALA A 77 7.67 -3.37 -8.90
C ALA A 77 9.15 -3.13 -8.60
N ARG A 78 9.49 -2.80 -7.33
CA ARG A 78 10.87 -2.70 -6.85
C ARG A 78 11.64 -3.99 -7.09
N ASP A 79 11.08 -5.13 -6.70
CA ASP A 79 11.74 -6.43 -6.81
C ASP A 79 11.92 -6.86 -8.27
N SER A 80 10.96 -6.51 -9.14
CA SER A 80 11.08 -6.72 -10.59
C SER A 80 12.16 -5.82 -11.19
N PHE A 81 12.20 -4.55 -10.80
CA PHE A 81 13.22 -3.60 -11.26
C PHE A 81 14.62 -4.06 -10.84
N HIS A 82 14.76 -4.56 -9.60
CA HIS A 82 16.03 -5.08 -9.12
C HIS A 82 16.52 -6.29 -9.93
N ARG A 83 15.65 -7.26 -10.20
CA ARG A 83 16.00 -8.47 -10.96
C ARG A 83 16.43 -8.16 -12.39
N HIS A 84 15.72 -7.28 -13.10
CA HIS A 84 16.04 -7.00 -14.50
C HIS A 84 17.35 -6.24 -14.68
N ASP A 85 17.74 -5.36 -13.75
CA ASP A 85 19.06 -4.72 -13.81
C ASP A 85 20.18 -5.74 -13.52
N VAL A 86 19.97 -6.68 -12.59
CA VAL A 86 20.91 -7.77 -12.35
C VAL A 86 21.06 -8.66 -13.59
N ASP A 87 19.96 -9.01 -14.28
CA ASP A 87 20.00 -9.78 -15.51
C ASP A 87 20.77 -9.04 -16.63
N VAL A 88 20.50 -7.75 -16.83
CA VAL A 88 21.23 -6.93 -17.82
C VAL A 88 22.70 -6.77 -17.46
N HIS A 89 23.00 -6.58 -16.17
CA HIS A 89 24.36 -6.46 -15.69
C HIS A 89 25.12 -7.77 -15.84
N GLY A 90 24.51 -8.91 -15.52
CA GLY A 90 25.10 -10.23 -15.71
C GLY A 90 25.40 -10.54 -17.17
N VAL A 91 24.47 -10.23 -18.09
CA VAL A 91 24.71 -10.36 -19.54
C VAL A 91 25.84 -9.44 -20.00
N PHE A 92 25.94 -8.23 -19.46
CA PHE A 92 27.03 -7.31 -19.77
C PHE A 92 28.38 -7.83 -19.27
N GLU A 93 28.46 -8.31 -18.04
CA GLU A 93 29.69 -8.91 -17.48
C GLU A 93 30.13 -10.13 -18.30
N ASP A 94 29.21 -11.04 -18.65
CA ASP A 94 29.52 -12.21 -19.48
C ASP A 94 30.04 -11.82 -20.89
N LEU A 95 29.47 -10.78 -21.50
CA LEU A 95 29.95 -10.26 -22.79
C LEU A 95 31.36 -9.65 -22.69
N MET A 96 31.66 -8.94 -21.60
CA MET A 96 32.97 -8.31 -21.37
C MET A 96 34.07 -9.31 -20.99
N VAL A 97 33.72 -10.49 -20.46
CA VAL A 97 34.67 -11.58 -20.16
C VAL A 97 35.11 -12.33 -21.43
N GLY A 98 34.37 -12.22 -22.54
CA GLY A 98 34.65 -12.89 -23.81
C GLY A 98 35.59 -12.15 -24.77
N GLU A 99 36.15 -10.99 -24.39
CA GLU A 99 36.98 -10.11 -25.24
C GLU A 99 38.52 -10.22 -25.03
N ASP A 100 39.05 -11.37 -24.58
CA ASP A 100 40.51 -11.65 -24.56
C ASP A 100 41.02 -12.31 -25.85
#